data_AF-A0A958PU98-F1
#
_entry.id   AF-A0A958PU98-F1
#
_cell.length_a   1.000
_cell.length_b   1.000
_cell.length_c   1.000
_cell.angle_alpha   90.00
_cell.angle_beta   90.00
_cell.angle_gamma   90.00
#
_symmetry.space_group_name_H-M   'P 1'
#
loop_
_entity.id
_entity.type
_entity.pdbx_description
1 polymer ?
#
loop_
_entity_poly.entity_id
_entity_poly.type
_entity_poly.pdbx_seq_one_letter_code
_entity_poly.pdbx_strand_id
1 'polypeptide(L)'
;MILNKQDLNTQALKNLLACLLFLASPALAEKKLLVMATTDLHGQIAPLNSTSLAGQTVGIGGISILSSYIKALRKSRTGAQILVDAGDLFQGTMESNTLEGSPIVELYNYLRVDATAIGNHEFDFGPQGPDRVQVQSTQDPLGAI
;
A
#
# COMPACT_ATOMS: atom_id res chain seq x y z
N MET A 1 57.82 -19.57 -25.34
CA MET A 1 56.54 -20.08 -25.85
C MET A 1 55.89 -18.96 -26.64
N ILE A 2 56.02 -18.97 -27.97
CA ILE A 2 55.52 -17.89 -28.84
C ILE A 2 54.06 -18.20 -29.14
N LEU A 3 53.13 -17.40 -28.61
CA LEU A 3 51.70 -17.56 -28.91
C LEU A 3 51.45 -17.19 -30.38
N ASN A 4 50.70 -18.01 -31.10
CA ASN A 4 50.42 -17.82 -32.53
C ASN A 4 49.45 -16.63 -32.73
N LYS A 5 49.61 -15.87 -33.83
CA LYS A 5 48.71 -14.76 -34.20
C LYS A 5 47.24 -15.20 -34.27
N GLN A 6 46.95 -16.46 -34.61
CA GLN A 6 45.60 -16.99 -34.60
C GLN A 6 45.00 -17.12 -33.18
N ASP A 7 45.81 -17.50 -32.19
CA ASP A 7 45.37 -17.60 -30.79
C ASP A 7 45.10 -16.21 -30.19
N LEU A 8 45.94 -15.22 -30.56
CA LEU A 8 45.77 -13.82 -30.16
C LEU A 8 44.47 -13.21 -30.70
N ASN A 9 44.11 -13.48 -31.97
CA ASN A 9 42.84 -13.02 -32.55
C ASN A 9 41.62 -13.69 -31.92
N THR A 10 41.74 -14.97 -31.57
CA THR A 10 40.64 -15.72 -30.94
C THR A 10 40.39 -15.25 -29.51
N GLN A 11 41.45 -14.94 -28.75
CA GLN A 11 41.34 -14.39 -27.40
C GLN A 11 40.83 -12.94 -27.41
N ALA A 12 41.30 -12.12 -28.36
CA ALA A 12 40.81 -10.76 -28.54
C ALA A 12 39.32 -10.74 -28.89
N LEU A 13 38.86 -11.66 -29.76
CA LEU A 13 37.45 -11.80 -30.12
C LEU A 13 36.59 -12.25 -28.93
N LYS A 14 37.07 -13.21 -28.13
CA LYS A 14 36.40 -13.64 -26.89
C LYS A 14 36.27 -12.51 -25.87
N ASN A 15 37.34 -11.73 -25.69
CA ASN A 15 37.35 -10.58 -24.78
C ASN A 15 36.40 -9.47 -25.27
N LEU A 16 36.36 -9.21 -26.58
CA LEU A 16 35.45 -8.24 -27.18
C LEU A 16 33.98 -8.67 -27.02
N LEU A 17 33.69 -9.96 -27.22
CA LEU A 17 32.34 -10.52 -27.02
C LEU A 17 31.91 -10.46 -25.55
N ALA A 18 32.82 -10.72 -24.62
CA ALA A 18 32.58 -10.59 -23.18
C ALA A 18 32.30 -9.14 -22.76
N CYS A 19 33.02 -8.16 -23.31
CA CYS A 19 32.73 -6.73 -23.10
C CYS A 19 31.37 -6.31 -23.67
N LEU A 20 31.01 -6.78 -24.87
CA LEU A 20 29.70 -6.51 -25.50
C LEU A 20 28.55 -7.10 -24.67
N LEU A 21 28.71 -8.30 -24.13
CA LEU A 21 27.73 -8.93 -23.24
C LEU A 21 27.62 -8.21 -21.88
N PHE A 22 28.72 -7.66 -21.36
CA PHE A 22 28.71 -6.86 -20.12
C PHE A 22 28.01 -5.50 -20.30
N LEU A 23 28.25 -4.84 -21.44
CA LEU A 23 27.62 -3.56 -21.80
C LEU A 23 26.13 -3.71 -22.17
N ALA A 24 25.69 -4.93 -22.49
CA ALA A 24 24.29 -5.26 -22.74
C ALA A 24 23.47 -5.55 -21.46
N SER A 25 24.05 -5.40 -20.26
CA SER A 25 23.27 -5.50 -19.02
C SER A 25 22.20 -4.42 -18.99
N PRO A 26 20.92 -4.74 -18.72
CA PRO A 26 19.83 -3.77 -18.61
C PRO A 26 19.90 -2.99 -17.29
N ALA A 27 21.11 -2.63 -16.85
CA ALA A 27 21.40 -2.00 -15.56
C ALA A 27 21.04 -0.50 -15.52
N LEU A 28 20.52 0.07 -16.61
CA LEU A 28 20.06 1.47 -16.69
C LEU A 28 18.54 1.61 -16.92
N ALA A 29 17.75 0.54 -16.73
CA ALA A 29 16.30 0.68 -16.81
C ALA A 29 15.76 1.46 -15.59
N GLU A 30 15.08 2.58 -15.84
CA GLU A 30 14.38 3.39 -14.84
C GLU A 30 13.40 2.50 -14.04
N LYS A 31 13.64 2.32 -12.75
CA LYS A 31 12.70 1.61 -11.86
C LYS A 31 11.64 2.57 -11.37
N LYS A 32 10.38 2.32 -11.72
CA LYS A 32 9.23 3.09 -11.24
C LYS A 32 8.55 2.34 -10.11
N LEU A 33 8.20 3.07 -9.06
CA LEU A 33 7.33 2.61 -7.97
C LEU A 33 6.03 3.40 -8.03
N LEU A 34 4.90 2.72 -8.05
CA LEU A 34 3.60 3.36 -7.81
C LEU A 34 3.32 3.35 -6.31
N VAL A 35 3.13 4.53 -5.73
CA VAL A 35 2.66 4.68 -4.35
C VAL A 35 1.20 5.13 -4.38
N MET A 36 0.33 4.31 -3.84
CA MET A 36 -1.07 4.66 -3.55
C MET A 36 -1.15 4.93 -2.06
N ALA A 37 -1.75 6.05 -1.67
CA ALA A 37 -1.85 6.45 -0.27
C ALA A 37 -3.27 6.89 0.08
N THR A 38 -3.73 6.48 1.25
CA THR A 38 -4.95 6.97 1.91
C THR A 38 -4.62 7.45 3.32
N THR A 39 -5.59 8.10 3.96
CA THR A 39 -5.51 8.60 5.34
C THR A 39 -6.93 8.88 5.81
N ASP A 40 -7.14 8.92 7.14
CA ASP A 40 -8.36 9.45 7.76
C ASP A 40 -9.64 8.79 7.22
N LEU A 41 -9.63 7.46 7.10
CA LEU A 41 -10.83 6.73 6.65
C LEU A 41 -12.00 6.98 7.62
N HIS A 42 -11.72 7.09 8.92
CA HIS A 42 -12.72 7.34 9.96
C HIS A 42 -13.92 6.38 9.89
N GLY A 43 -13.64 5.10 9.67
CA GLY A 43 -14.66 4.08 9.57
C GLY A 43 -15.59 4.20 8.36
N GLN A 44 -15.34 5.08 7.39
CA GLN A 44 -16.26 5.40 6.30
C GLN A 44 -16.31 4.29 5.23
N ILE A 45 -17.08 3.23 5.52
CA ILE A 45 -17.25 2.07 4.61
C ILE A 45 -18.16 2.42 3.44
N ALA A 46 -19.31 3.02 3.71
CA ALA A 46 -20.30 3.37 2.71
C ALA A 46 -19.96 4.70 2.01
N PRO A 47 -20.35 4.90 0.75
CA PRO A 47 -20.23 6.21 0.10
C PRO A 47 -21.08 7.27 0.81
N LEU A 48 -20.59 8.50 0.80
CA LEU A 48 -21.33 9.69 1.24
C LEU A 48 -22.02 10.34 0.05
N ASN A 49 -23.16 11.01 0.30
CA ASN A 49 -23.80 11.83 -0.73
C ASN A 49 -23.09 13.19 -0.83
N SER A 50 -22.76 13.60 -2.05
CA SER A 50 -22.23 14.91 -2.38
C SER A 50 -23.00 15.50 -3.56
N THR A 51 -22.98 16.82 -3.69
CA THR A 51 -23.53 17.50 -4.87
C THR A 51 -22.42 17.70 -5.90
N SER A 52 -22.65 17.26 -7.13
CA SER A 52 -21.74 17.48 -8.25
C SER A 52 -21.80 18.93 -8.75
N LEU A 53 -20.82 19.33 -9.56
CA LEU A 53 -20.81 20.64 -10.23
C LEU A 53 -22.05 20.88 -11.12
N ALA A 54 -22.71 19.80 -11.57
CA ALA A 54 -23.94 19.85 -12.35
C ALA A 54 -25.22 19.83 -11.48
N GLY A 55 -25.10 19.96 -10.15
CA GLY A 55 -26.22 20.00 -9.22
C GLY A 55 -26.85 18.63 -8.91
N GLN A 56 -26.21 17.53 -9.29
CA GLN A 56 -26.74 16.18 -9.07
C GLN A 56 -26.18 15.57 -7.78
N THR A 57 -26.99 14.78 -7.09
CA THR A 57 -26.50 13.97 -5.95
C THR A 57 -25.67 12.80 -6.49
N VAL A 58 -24.43 12.68 -6.01
CA VAL A 58 -23.48 11.63 -6.38
C VAL A 58 -22.87 11.02 -5.13
N GLY A 59 -22.56 9.72 -5.19
CA GLY A 59 -21.81 9.04 -4.14
C GLY A 59 -20.31 9.37 -4.23
N ILE A 60 -19.70 9.75 -3.12
CA ILE A 60 -18.25 9.98 -2.99
C ILE A 60 -17.66 9.10 -1.89
N GLY A 61 -16.39 8.73 -2.03
CA GLY A 61 -15.70 7.91 -1.03
C GLY A 61 -16.31 6.52 -0.85
N GLY A 62 -16.08 5.92 0.32
CA GLY A 62 -16.48 4.56 0.61
C GLY A 62 -15.55 3.51 -0.01
N ILE A 63 -15.49 2.36 0.66
CA ILE A 63 -14.52 1.29 0.36
C ILE A 63 -14.78 0.63 -1.01
N SER A 64 -16.03 0.58 -1.47
CA SER A 64 -16.37 0.01 -2.78
C SER A 64 -15.81 0.85 -3.94
N ILE A 65 -15.89 2.18 -3.84
CA ILE A 65 -15.33 3.11 -4.81
C ILE A 65 -13.80 3.06 -4.73
N LEU A 66 -13.22 3.16 -3.53
CA LEU A 66 -11.78 3.06 -3.31
C LEU A 66 -11.19 1.76 -3.88
N SER A 67 -11.83 0.61 -3.62
CA SER A 67 -11.45 -0.70 -4.15
C SER A 67 -11.38 -0.72 -5.67
N SER A 68 -12.38 -0.10 -6.32
CA SER A 68 -12.44 -0.01 -7.78
C SER A 68 -11.30 0.84 -8.34
N TYR A 69 -10.99 1.97 -7.71
CA TYR A 69 -9.85 2.81 -8.07
C TYR A 69 -8.51 2.10 -7.89
N ILE A 70 -8.28 1.47 -6.72
CA ILE A 70 -7.06 0.70 -6.45
C ILE A 70 -6.89 -0.42 -7.49
N LYS A 71 -7.97 -1.14 -7.82
CA LYS A 71 -7.95 -2.20 -8.83
C LYS A 71 -7.61 -1.66 -10.22
N ALA A 72 -8.13 -0.50 -10.59
CA ALA A 72 -7.82 0.15 -11.87
C ALA A 72 -6.35 0.61 -11.91
N LEU A 73 -5.86 1.24 -10.85
CA LEU A 73 -4.47 1.67 -10.72
C LEU A 73 -3.50 0.48 -10.82
N ARG A 74 -3.78 -0.60 -10.07
CA ARG A 74 -3.00 -1.84 -10.11
C ARG A 74 -2.90 -2.46 -11.50
N LYS A 75 -3.95 -2.33 -12.31
CA LYS A 75 -3.97 -2.80 -13.71
C LYS A 75 -3.27 -1.86 -14.68
N SER A 76 -3.26 -0.56 -14.41
CA SER A 76 -2.74 0.46 -15.33
C SER A 76 -1.20 0.50 -15.40
N ARG A 77 -0.51 -0.04 -14.40
CA ARG A 77 0.95 -0.03 -14.31
C ARG A 77 1.50 -1.43 -14.13
N THR A 78 2.57 -1.74 -14.84
CA THR A 78 3.40 -2.91 -14.59
C THR A 78 4.60 -2.49 -13.72
N GLY A 79 5.04 -3.36 -12.81
CA GLY A 79 6.17 -3.08 -11.92
C GLY A 79 5.79 -3.01 -10.43
N ALA A 80 6.69 -2.44 -9.62
CA ALA A 80 6.53 -2.35 -8.17
C ALA A 80 5.42 -1.35 -7.79
N GLN A 81 4.57 -1.76 -6.85
CA GLN A 81 3.45 -0.95 -6.38
C GLN A 81 3.26 -1.20 -4.89
N ILE A 82 2.93 -0.15 -4.15
CA ILE A 82 2.54 -0.24 -2.75
C ILE A 82 1.27 0.58 -2.51
N LEU A 83 0.44 0.09 -1.60
CA LEU A 83 -0.72 0.77 -1.03
C LEU A 83 -0.46 0.99 0.45
N VAL A 84 -0.42 2.24 0.89
CA VAL A 84 -0.16 2.60 2.27
C VAL A 84 -1.25 3.49 2.83
N ASP A 85 -1.40 3.51 4.15
CA ASP A 85 -2.31 4.41 4.86
C ASP A 85 -1.59 5.13 6.01
N ALA A 86 -2.02 6.36 6.32
CA ALA A 86 -1.41 7.21 7.33
C ALA A 86 -2.12 7.19 8.71
N GLY A 87 -3.12 6.35 8.93
CA GLY A 87 -3.80 6.16 10.21
C GLY A 87 -5.16 6.86 10.29
N ASP A 88 -5.76 6.84 11.48
CA ASP A 88 -7.15 7.26 11.73
C ASP A 88 -8.14 6.49 10.84
N LEU A 89 -7.97 5.17 10.85
CA LEU A 89 -8.81 4.20 10.17
C LEU A 89 -10.14 4.01 10.89
N PHE A 90 -10.08 4.03 12.22
CA PHE A 90 -11.23 3.77 13.08
C PHE A 90 -11.96 5.06 13.44
N GLN A 91 -13.06 4.87 14.15
CA GLN A 91 -13.94 5.92 14.66
C GLN A 91 -14.63 6.76 13.57
N GLY A 92 -15.95 6.88 13.64
CA GLY A 92 -16.70 7.85 12.83
C GLY A 92 -18.06 7.33 12.36
N THR A 93 -18.13 6.05 12.00
CA THR A 93 -19.37 5.36 11.61
C THR A 93 -19.83 4.36 12.67
N MET A 94 -21.10 3.95 12.61
CA MET A 94 -21.65 2.97 13.56
C MET A 94 -20.95 1.62 13.42
N GLU A 95 -20.64 1.21 12.20
CA GLU A 95 -19.97 -0.03 11.88
C GLU A 95 -18.57 -0.08 12.48
N SER A 96 -17.81 1.02 12.40
CA SER A 96 -16.51 1.12 13.04
C SER A 96 -16.63 1.19 14.57
N ASN A 97 -17.55 2.00 15.10
CA ASN A 97 -17.65 2.23 16.54
C ASN A 97 -18.20 1.03 17.31
N THR A 98 -19.19 0.31 16.78
CA THR A 98 -19.85 -0.80 17.48
C THR A 98 -19.06 -2.10 17.44
N LEU A 99 -18.16 -2.23 16.46
CA LEU A 99 -17.30 -3.40 16.25
C LEU A 99 -15.81 -3.06 16.41
N GLU A 100 -15.52 -1.94 17.06
CA GLU A 100 -14.18 -1.53 17.51
C GLU A 100 -13.14 -1.57 16.37
N GLY A 101 -13.52 -1.10 15.18
CA GLY A 101 -12.65 -1.03 14.01
C GLY A 101 -12.44 -2.36 13.27
N SER A 102 -12.88 -3.50 13.79
CA SER A 102 -12.65 -4.82 13.17
C SER A 102 -13.11 -4.95 11.71
N PRO A 103 -14.25 -4.35 11.27
CA PRO A 103 -14.65 -4.43 9.85
C PRO A 103 -13.68 -3.66 8.94
N ILE A 104 -13.06 -2.59 9.46
CA ILE A 104 -12.09 -1.79 8.71
C ILE A 104 -10.82 -2.60 8.46
N VAL A 105 -10.33 -3.32 9.48
CA VAL A 105 -9.19 -4.22 9.36
C VAL A 105 -9.45 -5.31 8.31
N GLU A 106 -10.63 -5.93 8.33
CA GLU A 106 -11.01 -6.94 7.34
C GLU A 106 -11.03 -6.37 5.91
N LEU A 107 -11.58 -5.18 5.73
CA LEU A 107 -11.62 -4.51 4.43
C LEU A 107 -10.23 -4.09 3.95
N TYR A 108 -9.35 -3.61 4.83
CA TYR A 108 -7.98 -3.24 4.50
C TYR A 108 -7.13 -4.46 4.11
N ASN A 109 -7.35 -5.59 4.79
CA ASN A 109 -6.77 -6.87 4.39
C ASN A 109 -7.25 -7.30 3.00
N TYR A 110 -8.56 -7.17 2.71
CA TYR A 110 -9.12 -7.45 1.39
C TYR A 110 -8.53 -6.53 0.30
N LEU A 111 -8.35 -5.24 0.61
CA LEU A 111 -7.70 -4.27 -0.28
C LEU A 111 -6.20 -4.54 -0.47
N ARG A 112 -5.58 -5.36 0.38
CA ARG A 112 -4.14 -5.62 0.42
C ARG A 112 -3.36 -4.32 0.60
N VAL A 113 -3.67 -3.60 1.68
CA VAL A 113 -2.84 -2.48 2.14
C VAL A 113 -1.52 -3.05 2.67
N ASP A 114 -0.40 -2.53 2.20
CA ASP A 114 0.94 -3.03 2.52
C ASP A 114 1.43 -2.53 3.89
N ALA A 115 1.05 -1.33 4.28
CA ALA A 115 1.34 -0.76 5.60
C ALA A 115 0.33 0.31 5.98
N THR A 116 0.00 0.40 7.26
CA THR A 116 -0.74 1.52 7.84
C THR A 116 0.07 2.10 8.99
N ALA A 117 0.07 3.42 9.13
CA ALA A 117 0.43 4.04 10.40
C ALA A 117 -0.73 3.90 11.41
N ILE A 118 -0.43 4.20 12.67
CA ILE A 118 -1.40 4.23 13.77
C ILE A 118 -1.63 5.70 14.08
N GLY A 119 -2.86 6.16 13.92
CA GLY A 119 -3.35 7.49 14.30
C GLY A 119 -3.88 7.51 15.73
N ASN A 120 -4.54 8.59 16.11
CA ASN A 120 -5.09 8.71 17.47
C ASN A 120 -6.39 7.92 17.64
N HIS A 121 -7.20 7.78 16.59
CA HIS A 121 -8.49 7.10 16.68
C HIS A 121 -8.37 5.59 16.79
N GLU A 122 -7.19 5.03 16.52
CA GLU A 122 -6.90 3.63 16.81
C GLU A 122 -6.94 3.31 18.32
N PHE A 123 -6.89 4.31 19.20
CA PHE A 123 -6.90 4.13 20.67
C PHE A 123 -8.27 4.39 21.33
N ASP A 124 -9.30 4.78 20.56
CA ASP A 124 -10.57 5.26 21.12
C ASP A 124 -11.38 4.21 21.87
N PHE A 125 -11.14 2.93 21.60
CA PHE A 125 -11.86 1.82 22.24
C PHE A 125 -11.22 1.36 23.56
N GLY A 126 -10.09 1.94 23.95
CA GLY A 126 -9.41 1.59 25.20
C GLY A 126 -8.97 0.13 25.23
N PRO A 127 -8.57 -0.39 26.41
CA PRO A 127 -8.26 -1.79 26.62
C PRO A 127 -9.47 -2.71 26.79
N GLN A 128 -9.22 -4.00 26.60
CA GLN A 128 -10.15 -5.07 26.87
C GLN A 128 -10.60 -5.00 28.31
N GLY A 129 -11.90 -4.78 28.50
CA GLY A 129 -12.51 -4.60 29.82
C GLY A 129 -13.33 -3.31 29.91
N PRO A 130 -13.66 -2.86 31.13
CA PRO A 130 -14.51 -1.69 31.34
C PRO A 130 -13.78 -0.35 31.19
N ASP A 131 -12.44 -0.38 31.14
CA ASP A 131 -11.62 0.82 31.14
C ASP A 131 -11.48 1.37 29.71
N ARG A 132 -11.66 2.68 29.56
CA ARG A 132 -11.56 3.36 28.25
C ARG A 132 -10.14 3.78 27.88
N VAL A 133 -9.20 3.64 28.82
CA VAL A 133 -7.78 3.96 28.64
C VAL A 133 -6.98 2.91 29.39
N GLN A 134 -5.82 2.54 28.86
CA GLN A 134 -4.91 1.64 29.55
C GLN A 134 -4.44 2.28 30.88
N VAL A 135 -4.83 1.69 32.00
CA VAL A 135 -4.43 2.09 33.36
C VAL A 135 -3.32 1.18 33.89
N GLN A 136 -3.23 -0.06 33.38
CA GLN A 136 -2.24 -1.07 33.76
C GLN A 136 -1.55 -1.64 32.52
N SER A 137 -0.26 -1.96 32.62
CA SER A 137 0.52 -2.49 31.50
C SER A 137 0.07 -3.88 31.01
N THR A 138 -0.78 -4.57 31.78
CA THR A 138 -1.36 -5.88 31.45
C THR A 138 -2.66 -5.78 30.67
N GLN A 139 -3.19 -4.57 30.48
CA GLN A 139 -4.41 -4.32 29.74
C GLN A 139 -4.08 -4.23 28.24
N ASP A 140 -4.73 -5.10 27.47
CA ASP A 140 -4.58 -5.21 26.02
C ASP A 140 -5.55 -4.25 25.33
N PRO A 141 -5.11 -3.29 24.49
CA PRO A 141 -6.02 -2.41 23.74
C PRO A 141 -7.02 -3.20 22.87
N LEU A 142 -8.30 -2.82 22.88
CA LEU A 142 -9.33 -3.29 21.93
C LEU A 142 -9.14 -2.68 20.55
N GLY A 143 -8.53 -1.50 20.50
CA GLY A 143 -8.02 -0.90 19.28
C GLY A 143 -6.76 -1.60 18.79
N ALA A 144 -6.66 -1.82 17.48
CA ALA A 144 -5.63 -2.65 16.85
C ALA A 144 -4.19 -2.18 17.11
N ILE A 145 -3.60 -2.70 18.18
CA ILE A 145 -2.22 -3.21 18.21
C ILE A 145 -2.20 -4.58 18.88
#